data_AF-A0A962GPN5-F1
#
_entry.id   AF-A0A962GPN5-F1
#
_cell.length_a   1.000
_cell.length_b   1.000
_cell.length_c   1.000
_cell.angle_alpha   90.00
_cell.angle_beta   90.00
_cell.angle_gamma   90.00
#
_symmetry.space_group_name_H-M   'P 1'
#
loop_
_entity.id
_entity.type
_entity.pdbx_description
1 polymer ?
#
loop_
_entity_poly.entity_id
_entity_poly.type
_entity_poly.pdbx_seq_one_letter_code
_entity_poly.pdbx_strand_id
1 'polypeptide(L)'
;IFGLFPSVDRTMDSVGLHADGAGTTWLAGALDPRKPLDPRVGRLIQSGIEQGYREFIGKVAESREQSTEAIDRVARGRVWSGQDASERGLVDELGGLQEAMNKAATLANLGDNYQVRYVEREMSGFQRFLLDVFSTHVGTQLLSGLDLQLPPGVSDSVRQSRSLLRLFGDAREHPLRTYAYCFCEVRD
;
A
#
# COMPACT_ATOMS: atom_id res chain seq x y z
N ILE A 1 1.98 -1.45 14.48
CA ILE A 1 1.65 -2.29 13.29
C ILE A 1 0.37 -3.02 13.62
N PHE A 2 -0.51 -3.23 12.64
CA PHE A 2 -1.77 -3.91 12.86
C PHE A 2 -2.05 -4.90 11.72
N GLY A 3 -2.90 -5.88 11.99
CA GLY A 3 -3.43 -6.82 11.00
C GLY A 3 -4.93 -6.96 11.20
N LEU A 4 -5.66 -7.19 10.11
CA LEU A 4 -7.11 -7.40 10.13
C LEU A 4 -7.41 -8.75 9.48
N PHE A 5 -8.22 -9.55 10.15
CA PHE A 5 -8.64 -10.87 9.70
C PHE A 5 -10.17 -10.95 9.77
N PRO A 6 -10.86 -10.43 8.75
CA PRO A 6 -12.32 -10.44 8.74
C PRO A 6 -12.85 -11.87 8.56
N SER A 7 -13.89 -12.21 9.31
CA SER A 7 -14.69 -13.42 9.10
C SER A 7 -16.13 -13.06 8.72
N VAL A 8 -16.77 -13.95 7.96
CA VAL A 8 -18.16 -13.86 7.49
C VAL A 8 -19.02 -15.02 8.00
N ASP A 9 -18.49 -15.83 8.92
CA ASP A 9 -19.15 -16.99 9.53
C ASP A 9 -20.55 -16.63 10.06
N ARG A 10 -20.66 -15.53 10.83
CA ARG A 10 -21.96 -15.08 11.37
C ARG A 10 -22.92 -14.57 10.30
N THR A 11 -22.40 -13.94 9.25
CA THR A 11 -23.23 -13.48 8.13
C THR A 11 -23.77 -14.67 7.34
N MET A 12 -22.95 -15.68 7.10
CA MET A 12 -23.36 -16.91 6.43
C MET A 12 -24.38 -17.70 7.24
N ASP A 13 -24.16 -17.80 8.55
CA ASP A 13 -25.08 -18.46 9.49
C ASP A 13 -26.49 -17.85 9.42
N SER A 14 -26.59 -16.52 9.28
CA SER A 14 -27.88 -15.81 9.17
C SER A 14 -28.73 -16.20 7.95
N VAL A 15 -28.11 -16.77 6.91
CA VAL A 15 -28.78 -17.25 5.69
C VAL A 15 -28.75 -18.78 5.57
N GLY A 16 -28.41 -19.49 6.66
CA GLY A 16 -28.37 -20.96 6.72
C GLY A 16 -27.21 -21.59 5.95
N LEU A 17 -26.15 -20.82 5.66
CA LEU A 17 -24.94 -21.33 5.01
C LEU A 17 -23.87 -21.63 6.06
N HIS A 18 -23.31 -22.84 6.01
CA HIS A 18 -22.24 -23.28 6.90
C HIS A 18 -21.05 -23.80 6.11
N ALA A 19 -19.84 -23.65 6.67
CA ALA A 19 -18.61 -24.15 6.09
C ALA A 19 -18.01 -25.26 6.95
N ASP A 20 -17.87 -26.46 6.39
CA ASP A 20 -17.23 -27.61 7.04
C ASP A 20 -16.05 -28.13 6.19
N GLY A 21 -15.19 -28.96 6.78
CA GLY A 21 -14.12 -29.65 6.08
C GLY A 21 -13.16 -30.39 7.01
N ALA A 22 -12.48 -31.40 6.47
CA ALA A 22 -11.42 -32.12 7.17
C ALA A 22 -10.05 -31.47 6.91
N GLY A 23 -9.20 -31.46 7.94
CA GLY A 23 -7.83 -30.95 7.87
C GLY A 23 -6.84 -31.97 8.39
N THR A 24 -5.67 -32.08 7.75
CA THR A 24 -4.56 -32.93 8.21
C THR A 24 -3.81 -32.33 9.40
N THR A 25 -4.00 -31.03 9.65
CA THR A 25 -3.39 -30.28 10.74
C THR A 25 -4.38 -29.24 11.27
N TRP A 26 -4.18 -28.78 12.49
CA TRP A 26 -4.97 -27.70 13.09
C TRP A 26 -4.81 -26.35 12.39
N LEU A 27 -3.75 -26.19 11.57
CA LEU A 27 -3.55 -25.01 10.71
C LEU A 27 -4.33 -25.09 9.38
N ALA A 28 -4.95 -26.22 9.06
CA ALA A 28 -5.68 -26.37 7.82
C ALA A 28 -6.91 -25.45 7.83
N GLY A 29 -6.98 -24.54 6.84
CA GLY A 29 -8.05 -23.53 6.78
C GLY A 29 -7.97 -22.45 7.87
N ALA A 30 -6.81 -22.24 8.48
CA ALA A 30 -6.60 -21.27 9.57
C ALA A 30 -7.04 -19.83 9.26
N LEU A 31 -7.04 -19.44 7.97
CA LEU A 31 -7.44 -18.11 7.49
C LEU A 31 -8.68 -18.19 6.57
N ASP A 32 -9.47 -19.28 6.65
CA ASP A 32 -10.74 -19.36 5.93
C ASP A 32 -11.71 -18.32 6.50
N PRO A 33 -12.13 -17.30 5.73
CA PRO A 33 -12.99 -16.24 6.24
C PRO A 33 -14.39 -16.76 6.60
N ARG A 34 -14.78 -17.95 6.15
CA ARG A 34 -16.10 -18.55 6.44
C ARG A 34 -16.14 -19.23 7.81
N LYS A 35 -15.01 -19.33 8.51
CA LYS A 35 -14.88 -19.93 9.83
C LYS A 35 -14.44 -18.88 10.85
N PRO A 36 -14.80 -19.03 12.14
CA PRO A 36 -14.26 -18.20 13.19
C PRO A 36 -12.74 -18.40 13.31
N LEU A 37 -12.01 -17.32 13.62
CA LEU A 37 -10.57 -17.39 13.78
C LEU A 37 -10.20 -18.25 15.01
N ASP A 38 -9.40 -19.29 14.79
CA ASP A 38 -8.90 -20.15 15.88
C ASP A 38 -8.00 -19.32 16.83
N PRO A 39 -8.23 -19.34 18.15
CA PRO A 39 -7.41 -18.58 19.11
C PRO A 39 -5.90 -18.91 19.06
N ARG A 40 -5.52 -20.13 18.64
CA ARG A 40 -4.12 -20.52 18.45
C ARG A 40 -3.49 -19.77 17.28
N VAL A 41 -4.23 -19.66 16.18
CA VAL A 41 -3.82 -18.89 14.99
C VAL A 41 -3.75 -17.40 15.36
N GLY A 42 -4.73 -16.90 16.11
CA GLY A 42 -4.72 -15.52 16.62
C GLY A 42 -3.45 -15.20 17.42
N ARG A 43 -2.99 -16.11 18.29
CA ARG A 43 -1.72 -15.95 19.02
C ARG A 43 -0.51 -15.94 18.09
N LEU A 44 -0.45 -16.83 17.10
CA LEU A 44 0.65 -16.83 16.12
C LEU A 44 0.73 -15.51 15.36
N ILE A 45 -0.41 -15.03 14.86
CA ILE A 45 -0.51 -13.73 14.17
C ILE A 45 -0.03 -12.62 15.11
N GLN A 46 -0.52 -12.60 16.35
CA GLN A 46 -0.17 -11.60 17.33
C GLN A 46 1.34 -11.58 17.63
N SER A 47 1.98 -12.75 17.76
CA SER A 47 3.43 -12.84 17.93
C SER A 47 4.20 -12.27 16.73
N GLY A 48 3.69 -12.47 15.51
CA GLY A 48 4.25 -11.84 14.31
C GLY A 48 4.12 -10.31 14.33
N ILE A 49 2.97 -9.79 14.76
CA ILE A 49 2.76 -8.33 14.92
C ILE A 49 3.71 -7.75 15.97
N GLU A 50 3.88 -8.42 17.11
CA GLU A 50 4.79 -8.00 18.19
C GLU A 50 6.26 -8.04 17.76
N GLN A 51 6.66 -9.06 16.99
CA GLN A 51 7.98 -9.10 16.38
C GLN A 51 8.18 -7.92 15.42
N GLY A 52 7.25 -7.72 14.48
CA GLY A 52 7.34 -6.61 13.53
C GLY A 52 7.37 -5.24 14.22
N TYR A 53 6.63 -5.07 15.31
CA TYR A 53 6.67 -3.84 16.10
C TYR A 53 8.04 -3.62 16.74
N ARG A 54 8.62 -4.65 17.37
CA ARG A 54 9.98 -4.58 17.94
C ARG A 54 11.04 -4.26 16.89
N GLU A 55 10.97 -4.89 15.73
CA GLU A 55 11.87 -4.61 14.61
C GLU A 55 11.73 -3.16 14.12
N PHE A 56 10.49 -2.67 14.01
CA PHE A 56 10.22 -1.29 13.59
C PHE A 56 10.82 -0.27 14.56
N ILE A 57 10.48 -0.36 15.86
CA ILE A 57 11.01 0.60 16.84
C ILE A 57 12.52 0.46 17.02
N GLY A 58 13.09 -0.74 16.84
CA GLY A 58 14.54 -0.98 16.87
C GLY A 58 15.26 -0.25 15.74
N LYS A 59 14.76 -0.34 14.50
CA LYS A 59 15.34 0.39 13.36
C LYS A 59 15.25 1.91 13.51
N VAL A 60 14.12 2.41 14.02
CA VAL A 60 13.95 3.84 14.29
C VAL A 60 14.91 4.27 15.40
N ALA A 61 15.03 3.51 16.48
CA ALA A 61 15.95 3.79 17.57
C ALA A 61 17.41 3.88 17.09
N GLU A 62 17.86 2.91 16.29
CA GLU A 62 19.19 2.91 15.67
C GLU A 62 19.40 4.14 14.78
N SER A 63 18.44 4.45 13.91
CA SER A 63 18.55 5.57 12.95
C SER A 63 18.50 6.94 13.61
N ARG A 64 17.87 7.06 14.79
CA ARG A 64 17.74 8.31 15.55
C ARG A 64 18.71 8.40 16.72
N GLU A 65 19.58 7.41 16.89
CA GLU A 65 20.51 7.30 18.02
C GLU A 65 19.81 7.43 19.40
N GLN A 66 18.60 6.87 19.49
CA GLN A 66 17.75 6.89 20.69
C GLN A 66 17.52 5.48 21.23
N SER A 67 17.11 5.37 22.50
CA SER A 67 16.76 4.07 23.07
C SER A 67 15.42 3.56 22.51
N THR A 68 15.25 2.23 22.44
CA THR A 68 13.98 1.61 22.04
C THR A 68 12.80 2.05 22.91
N GLU A 69 13.05 2.29 24.20
CA GLU A 69 12.03 2.76 25.15
C GLU A 69 11.65 4.22 24.90
N ALA A 70 12.60 5.05 24.45
CA ALA A 70 12.32 6.43 24.05
C ALA A 70 11.42 6.47 22.82
N ILE A 71 11.73 5.65 21.80
CA ILE A 71 10.90 5.50 20.61
C ILE A 71 9.52 4.93 20.97
N ASP A 72 9.43 3.90 21.81
CA ASP A 72 8.14 3.33 22.21
C ASP A 72 7.22 4.37 22.88
N ARG A 73 7.78 5.29 23.69
CA ARG A 73 7.03 6.39 24.32
C ARG A 73 6.39 7.33 23.32
N VAL A 74 6.98 7.52 22.13
CA VAL A 74 6.44 8.37 21.04
C VAL A 74 5.79 7.58 19.90
N ALA A 75 5.91 6.25 19.88
CA ALA A 75 5.34 5.36 18.85
C ALA A 75 3.87 4.97 19.13
N ARG A 76 3.53 3.68 19.08
CA ARG A 76 2.18 3.11 19.36
C ARG A 76 1.06 3.54 18.40
N GLY A 77 1.39 3.80 17.15
CA GLY A 77 0.41 4.11 16.11
C GLY A 77 -0.20 5.52 16.20
N ARG A 78 0.37 6.41 17.02
CA ARG A 78 0.05 7.84 16.99
C ARG A 78 0.56 8.46 15.70
N VAL A 79 -0.23 9.38 15.17
CA VAL A 79 0.13 10.20 14.02
C VAL A 79 0.68 11.52 14.55
N TRP A 80 1.81 11.97 14.01
CA TRP A 80 2.45 13.23 14.36
C TRP A 80 2.40 14.19 13.18
N SER A 81 2.21 15.48 13.46
CA SER A 81 2.51 16.52 12.48
C SER A 81 4.02 16.56 12.21
N GLY A 82 4.46 17.18 11.11
CA GLY A 82 5.90 17.36 10.85
C GLY A 82 6.60 18.09 11.99
N GLN A 83 5.97 19.16 12.51
CA GLN A 83 6.48 19.93 13.64
C GLN A 83 6.59 19.08 14.92
N ASP A 84 5.53 18.35 15.28
CA ASP A 84 5.57 17.44 16.44
C ASP A 84 6.66 16.38 16.31
N ALA A 85 6.83 15.84 15.10
CA ALA A 85 7.86 14.84 14.80
C ALA A 85 9.26 15.43 14.97
N SER A 86 9.48 16.68 14.57
CA SER A 86 10.76 17.38 14.75
C SER A 86 11.06 17.59 16.24
N GLU A 87 10.10 18.08 17.02
CA GLU A 87 10.23 18.27 18.47
C GLU A 87 10.53 16.96 19.22
N ARG A 88 10.04 15.83 18.70
CA ARG A 88 10.26 14.48 19.26
C ARG A 88 11.52 13.81 18.72
N GLY A 89 12.25 14.50 17.84
CA GLY A 89 13.46 13.98 17.22
C GLY A 89 13.19 12.78 16.30
N LEU A 90 12.03 12.72 15.64
CA LEU A 90 11.70 11.73 14.62
C LEU A 90 12.05 12.18 13.20
N VAL A 91 12.20 13.48 12.98
CA VAL A 91 12.71 14.09 11.73
C VAL A 91 13.76 15.15 12.06
N ASP A 92 14.65 15.42 11.12
CA ASP A 92 15.77 16.34 11.34
C ASP A 92 15.43 17.80 11.01
N GLU A 93 14.75 18.01 9.88
CA GLU A 93 14.45 19.34 9.36
C GLU A 93 13.03 19.35 8.77
N LEU A 94 12.39 20.53 8.83
CA LEU A 94 11.10 20.78 8.18
C LEU A 94 11.36 21.46 6.83
N GLY A 95 10.67 21.00 5.79
CA GLY A 95 10.81 21.54 4.45
C GLY A 95 10.04 20.71 3.42
N GLY A 96 10.09 21.16 2.17
CA GLY A 96 9.54 20.46 1.02
C GLY A 96 10.60 19.64 0.29
N LEU A 97 10.25 19.25 -0.94
CA LEU A 97 11.13 18.47 -1.80
C LEU A 97 12.39 19.25 -2.22
N GLN A 98 12.28 20.58 -2.41
CA GLN A 98 13.40 21.40 -2.85
C GLN A 98 14.49 21.47 -1.77
N GLU A 99 14.11 21.64 -0.50
CA GLU A 99 15.02 21.63 0.64
C GLU A 99 15.73 20.28 0.75
N ALA A 100 14.99 19.18 0.58
CA ALA A 100 15.55 17.83 0.57
C ALA A 100 16.57 17.62 -0.56
N MET A 101 16.28 18.10 -1.78
CA MET A 101 17.21 18.02 -2.92
C MET A 101 18.47 18.85 -2.69
N ASN A 102 18.33 20.08 -2.18
CA ASN A 102 19.46 20.95 -1.85
C ASN A 102 20.36 20.32 -0.78
N LYS A 103 19.76 19.74 0.27
CA LYS A 103 20.48 19.01 1.31
C LYS A 103 21.23 17.81 0.75
N ALA A 104 20.59 17.01 -0.09
CA ALA A 104 21.23 15.86 -0.74
C ALA A 104 22.40 16.28 -1.64
N ALA A 105 22.24 17.35 -2.44
CA ALA A 105 23.31 17.88 -3.28
C ALA A 105 24.51 18.38 -2.47
N THR A 106 24.24 19.01 -1.32
CA THR A 106 25.28 19.46 -0.37
C THR A 106 26.02 18.27 0.25
N LEU A 107 25.30 17.26 0.75
CA LEU A 107 25.89 16.04 1.32
C LEU A 107 26.73 15.26 0.29
N ALA A 108 26.33 15.29 -0.98
CA ALA A 108 27.04 14.66 -2.09
C ALA A 108 28.14 15.54 -2.73
N ASN A 109 28.35 16.77 -2.23
CA ASN A 109 29.33 17.73 -2.76
C ASN A 109 29.18 18.02 -4.28
N LEU A 110 27.94 18.14 -4.77
CA LEU A 110 27.66 18.35 -6.19
C LEU A 110 27.77 19.83 -6.64
N GLY A 111 27.85 20.76 -5.69
CA GLY A 111 27.78 22.20 -5.96
C GLY A 111 26.42 22.62 -6.53
N ASP A 112 26.38 23.75 -7.23
CA ASP A 112 25.13 24.33 -7.75
C ASP A 112 24.73 23.79 -9.13
N ASN A 113 25.61 23.03 -9.78
CA ASN A 113 25.45 22.56 -11.16
C ASN A 113 25.10 21.06 -11.20
N TYR A 114 23.98 20.67 -10.60
CA TYR A 114 23.45 19.32 -10.67
C TYR A 114 22.15 19.25 -11.48
N GLN A 115 21.87 18.08 -12.05
CA GLN A 115 20.62 17.82 -12.76
C GLN A 115 19.73 16.88 -11.95
N VAL A 116 18.46 17.24 -11.84
CA VAL A 116 17.44 16.39 -11.21
C VAL A 116 16.76 15.57 -12.31
N ARG A 117 16.79 14.25 -12.16
CA ARG A 117 16.04 13.33 -13.02
C ARG A 117 15.04 12.55 -12.17
N TYR A 118 13.76 12.75 -12.44
CA TYR A 118 12.71 11.91 -11.87
C TYR A 118 12.79 10.53 -12.52
N VAL A 119 13.03 9.51 -11.70
CA VAL A 119 13.08 8.11 -12.14
C VAL A 119 11.77 7.46 -11.76
N GLU A 120 10.91 7.26 -12.75
CA GLU A 120 9.71 6.46 -12.60
C GLU A 120 9.97 5.06 -13.12
N ARG A 121 9.39 4.06 -12.45
CA ARG A 121 9.43 2.69 -12.94
C ARG A 121 8.52 2.60 -14.16
N GLU A 122 9.12 2.53 -15.35
CA GLU A 122 8.35 2.29 -16.56
C GLU A 122 7.56 0.97 -16.43
N MET A 123 6.29 1.01 -16.82
CA MET A 123 5.49 -0.22 -16.90
C MET A 123 6.18 -1.20 -17.84
N SER A 124 6.21 -2.48 -17.47
CA SER A 124 6.76 -3.52 -18.34
C SER A 124 5.91 -3.66 -19.61
N GLY A 125 6.48 -4.23 -20.68
CA GLY A 125 5.74 -4.45 -21.93
C GLY A 125 4.46 -5.29 -21.72
N PHE A 126 4.51 -6.27 -20.80
CA PHE A 126 3.35 -7.07 -20.42
C PHE A 126 2.29 -6.25 -19.65
N GLN A 127 2.71 -5.37 -18.73
CA GLN A 127 1.78 -4.49 -18.01
C GLN A 127 1.08 -3.51 -18.95
N ARG A 128 1.82 -2.92 -19.89
CA ARG A 128 1.26 -2.04 -20.95
C ARG A 128 0.23 -2.79 -21.80
N PHE A 129 0.59 -4.00 -22.23
CA PHE A 129 -0.31 -4.86 -23.00
C PHE A 129 -1.61 -5.18 -22.23
N LEU A 130 -1.52 -5.61 -20.97
CA LEU A 130 -2.71 -5.90 -20.18
C LEU A 130 -3.59 -4.66 -20.02
N LEU A 131 -3.01 -3.51 -19.67
CA LEU A 131 -3.76 -2.25 -19.55
C LEU A 131 -4.44 -1.87 -20.87
N ASP A 132 -3.79 -2.01 -22.02
CA ASP A 132 -4.37 -1.71 -23.34
C ASP A 132 -5.55 -2.65 -23.68
N VAL A 133 -5.39 -3.95 -23.41
CA VAL A 133 -6.45 -4.95 -23.61
C VAL A 133 -7.65 -4.71 -22.68
N PHE A 134 -7.42 -4.32 -21.42
CA PHE A 134 -8.51 -4.05 -20.47
C PHE A 134 -9.13 -2.64 -20.61
N SER A 135 -8.42 -1.67 -21.22
CA SER A 135 -8.90 -0.29 -21.35
C SER A 135 -9.65 -0.02 -22.66
N THR A 136 -9.38 -0.77 -23.73
CA THR A 136 -10.03 -0.61 -25.03
C THR A 136 -11.29 -1.48 -25.19
N HIS A 137 -12.28 -0.99 -25.94
CA HIS A 137 -13.53 -1.73 -26.15
C HIS A 137 -13.31 -3.06 -26.89
N VAL A 138 -12.36 -3.08 -27.82
CA VAL A 138 -11.98 -4.25 -28.60
C VAL A 138 -11.34 -5.31 -27.73
N GLY A 139 -10.39 -4.94 -26.86
CA GLY A 139 -9.72 -5.87 -25.95
C GLY A 139 -10.68 -6.51 -24.94
N THR A 140 -11.64 -5.75 -24.40
CA THR A 140 -12.67 -6.31 -23.50
C THR A 140 -13.59 -7.32 -24.20
N GLN A 141 -13.92 -7.11 -25.49
CA GLN A 141 -14.72 -8.09 -26.26
C GLN A 141 -13.92 -9.35 -26.61
N LEU A 142 -12.64 -9.18 -26.94
CA LEU A 142 -11.72 -10.29 -27.20
C LEU A 142 -11.54 -11.18 -25.96
N LEU A 143 -11.36 -10.57 -24.79
CA LEU A 143 -11.28 -11.29 -23.52
C LEU A 143 -12.60 -11.95 -23.11
N SER A 144 -13.76 -11.38 -23.47
CA SER A 144 -15.05 -12.02 -23.24
C SER A 144 -15.37 -13.17 -24.21
N GLY A 145 -14.67 -13.22 -25.35
CA GLY A 145 -14.75 -14.32 -26.32
C GLY A 145 -13.77 -15.46 -26.03
N LEU A 146 -12.75 -15.22 -25.23
CA LEU A 146 -12.02 -16.26 -24.52
C LEU A 146 -12.92 -16.67 -23.36
N ASP A 147 -13.35 -17.93 -23.28
CA ASP A 147 -14.29 -18.45 -22.27
C ASP A 147 -13.68 -18.50 -20.84
N LEU A 148 -12.85 -17.51 -20.48
CA LEU A 148 -12.54 -17.17 -19.10
C LEU A 148 -13.83 -16.63 -18.49
N GLN A 149 -14.51 -17.49 -17.73
CA GLN A 149 -15.67 -17.13 -16.92
C GLN A 149 -15.29 -16.07 -15.89
N LEU A 150 -15.27 -14.82 -16.31
CA LEU A 150 -15.13 -13.67 -15.43
C LEU A 150 -16.45 -13.54 -14.66
N PRO A 151 -16.42 -13.47 -13.32
CA PRO A 151 -17.63 -13.33 -12.52
C PRO A 151 -18.45 -12.11 -13.00
N PRO A 152 -19.80 -12.17 -12.99
CA PRO A 152 -20.65 -11.13 -13.58
C PRO A 152 -20.35 -9.72 -13.06
N GLY A 153 -19.93 -9.57 -11.79
CA GLY A 153 -19.53 -8.29 -11.21
C GLY A 153 -18.20 -7.72 -11.71
N VAL A 154 -17.32 -8.52 -12.34
CA VAL A 154 -16.07 -8.04 -12.94
C VAL A 154 -16.36 -7.28 -14.23
N SER A 155 -17.30 -7.76 -15.05
CA SER A 155 -17.71 -7.06 -16.27
C SER A 155 -18.33 -5.68 -15.97
N ASP A 156 -19.11 -5.60 -14.90
CA ASP A 156 -19.71 -4.35 -14.41
C ASP A 156 -18.68 -3.44 -13.74
N SER A 157 -17.73 -4.00 -12.97
CA SER A 157 -16.62 -3.25 -12.38
C SER A 157 -15.67 -2.68 -13.45
N VAL A 158 -15.43 -3.41 -14.55
CA VAL A 158 -14.65 -2.94 -15.70
C VAL A 158 -15.40 -1.83 -16.45
N ARG A 159 -16.73 -1.95 -16.60
CA ARG A 159 -17.58 -0.87 -17.16
C ARG A 159 -17.63 0.38 -16.28
N GLN A 160 -17.74 0.21 -14.96
CA GLN A 160 -17.83 1.30 -13.99
C GLN A 160 -16.49 2.00 -13.78
N SER A 161 -15.39 1.22 -13.78
CA SER A 161 -14.02 1.73 -13.65
C SER A 161 -13.45 2.20 -14.99
N ARG A 162 -14.23 2.18 -16.07
CA ARG A 162 -13.78 2.54 -17.42
C ARG A 162 -13.39 4.01 -17.55
N SER A 163 -14.05 4.90 -16.79
CA SER A 163 -13.67 6.31 -16.69
C SER A 163 -12.32 6.47 -15.98
N LEU A 164 -12.09 5.71 -14.90
CA LEU A 164 -10.81 5.60 -14.20
C LEU A 164 -9.72 4.98 -15.07
N LEU A 165 -10.01 3.93 -15.83
CA LEU A 165 -9.06 3.30 -16.74
C LEU A 165 -8.74 4.19 -17.94
N ARG A 166 -9.69 5.01 -18.42
CA ARG A 166 -9.43 6.05 -19.42
C ARG A 166 -8.51 7.16 -18.92
N LEU A 167 -8.56 7.50 -17.63
CA LEU A 167 -7.59 8.41 -17.00
C LEU A 167 -6.14 7.87 -17.10
N PHE A 168 -5.95 6.56 -17.21
CA PHE A 168 -4.65 5.90 -17.38
C PHE A 168 -4.36 5.45 -18.83
N GLY A 169 -5.37 5.35 -19.70
CA GLY A 169 -5.26 4.79 -21.05
C GLY A 169 -4.82 5.77 -22.12
N ASP A 170 -4.96 7.09 -21.89
CA ASP A 170 -4.65 8.13 -22.89
C ASP A 170 -3.22 8.69 -22.78
N ALA A 171 -2.28 7.83 -22.38
CA ALA A 171 -0.87 8.19 -22.18
C ALA A 171 -0.12 8.53 -23.48
N ARG A 172 -0.77 8.42 -24.65
CA ARG A 172 -0.17 8.74 -25.96
C ARG A 172 -0.18 10.21 -26.30
N GLU A 173 -1.24 10.96 -25.97
CA GLU A 173 -1.36 12.38 -26.37
C GLU A 173 -0.89 13.34 -25.28
N HIS A 174 -0.98 12.95 -24.00
CA HIS A 174 -0.53 13.77 -22.87
C HIS A 174 0.16 12.89 -21.81
N PRO A 175 1.50 12.70 -21.86
CA PRO A 175 2.21 11.82 -20.95
C PRO A 175 2.18 12.26 -19.48
N LEU A 176 1.68 13.47 -19.18
CA LEU A 176 1.56 14.02 -17.84
C LEU A 176 0.31 14.90 -17.74
N ARG A 177 -0.81 14.37 -17.26
CA ARG A 177 -1.71 15.18 -16.43
C ARG A 177 -1.51 14.74 -14.99
N THR A 178 -0.67 15.50 -14.29
CA THR A 178 -0.65 15.54 -12.83
C THR A 178 -2.07 15.80 -12.34
N TYR A 179 -2.72 14.82 -11.73
CA TYR A 179 -4.08 14.99 -11.19
C TYR A 179 -4.09 15.59 -9.79
N ALA A 180 -2.98 15.46 -9.05
CA ALA A 180 -2.68 16.23 -7.86
C ALA A 180 -1.16 16.22 -7.61
N TYR A 181 -0.56 17.40 -7.45
CA TYR A 181 0.72 17.58 -6.78
C TYR A 181 0.40 18.27 -5.47
N CYS A 182 0.39 17.53 -4.36
CA CYS A 182 0.26 18.13 -3.05
C CYS A 182 1.67 18.44 -2.54
N PHE A 183 2.26 19.52 -3.04
CA PHE A 183 3.33 20.18 -2.31
C PHE A 183 2.64 21.02 -1.25
N CYS A 184 2.65 20.56 0.00
CA CYS A 184 2.33 21.44 1.11
C CYS A 184 3.46 22.48 1.17
N GLU A 185 3.23 23.69 0.64
CA GLU A 185 4.06 24.83 0.99
C GLU A 185 3.86 25.11 2.47
N VAL A 186 4.94 25.03 3.24
CA VAL A 186 4.98 25.63 4.58
C VAL A 186 5.00 27.13 4.34
N ARG A 187 3.88 27.80 4.59
CA ARG A 187 3.85 29.27 4.66
C ARG A 187 4.52 29.67 5.97
N ASP A 188 5.58 30.48 5.86
CA ASP A 188 6.24 31.18 6.97
C ASP A 188 5.25 32.00 7.82
#